data_AF-A0A0E0K0H9-F1
#
_entry.id   AF-A0A0E0K0H9-F1
#
_cell.length_a   1.000
_cell.length_b   1.000
_cell.length_c   1.000
_cell.angle_alpha   90.00
_cell.angle_beta   90.00
_cell.angle_gamma   90.00
#
_symmetry.space_group_name_H-M   'P 1'
#
loop_
_entity.id
_entity.type
_entity.pdbx_description
1 polymer ?
#
loop_
_entity_poly.entity_id
_entity_poly.type
_entity_poly.pdbx_seq_one_letter_code
_entity_poly.pdbx_strand_id
1 'polypeptide(L)'
;MGDRPLCVYGDRCILKTSLTVETRDRRFFQCTNIDQIYRTVCNFIDWVDTENPQNDGTRRYSRSETRSNYLRRISMKSELLQKL
;
A
#
# COMPACT_ATOMS: atom_id res chain seq x y z
N MET A 1 3.07 6.05 14.17
CA MET A 1 3.50 4.78 13.53
C MET A 1 2.37 3.72 13.47
N GLY A 2 1.09 4.09 13.53
CA GLY A 2 0.09 3.22 14.19
C GLY A 2 -0.93 2.44 13.34
N ASP A 3 -1.14 2.70 12.06
CA ASP A 3 -2.27 2.13 11.30
C ASP A 3 -1.87 1.21 10.13
N ARG A 4 -0.59 0.83 10.05
CA ARG A 4 -0.18 -0.26 9.16
C ARG A 4 -0.77 -1.56 9.72
N PRO A 5 -1.52 -2.34 8.93
CA PRO A 5 -2.16 -3.55 9.41
C PRO A 5 -1.12 -4.55 9.89
N LEU A 6 -1.53 -5.37 10.85
CA LEU A 6 -0.78 -6.55 11.26
C LEU A 6 -1.25 -7.71 10.40
N CYS A 7 -0.33 -8.58 9.99
CA CYS A 7 -0.72 -9.83 9.37
C CYS A 7 -1.27 -10.82 10.42
N VAL A 8 -1.68 -12.01 9.96
CA VAL A 8 -2.17 -13.09 10.84
C VAL A 8 -1.16 -13.55 11.90
N TYR A 9 0.12 -13.22 11.73
CA TYR A 9 1.19 -13.54 12.69
C TYR A 9 1.55 -12.36 13.62
N GLY A 10 0.83 -11.24 13.53
CA GLY A 10 1.09 -10.04 14.33
C GLY A 10 2.23 -9.15 13.81
N ASP A 11 2.88 -9.53 12.71
CA ASP A 11 3.94 -8.72 12.09
C ASP A 11 3.35 -7.54 11.31
N ARG A 12 4.03 -6.39 11.38
CA ARG A 12 3.56 -5.16 10.75
C ARG A 12 3.83 -5.18 9.24
N CYS A 13 2.76 -5.09 8.45
CA CYS A 13 2.83 -5.12 7.00
C CYS A 13 3.50 -3.87 6.41
N ILE A 14 4.00 -4.00 5.18
CA ILE A 14 4.64 -2.92 4.42
C ILE A 14 3.79 -2.51 3.22
N LEU A 15 3.86 -1.23 2.86
CA LEU A 15 3.17 -0.71 1.68
C LEU A 15 3.91 -1.13 0.39
N LYS A 16 3.17 -1.64 -0.59
CA LYS A 16 3.67 -2.06 -1.90
C LYS A 16 2.78 -1.55 -3.03
N THR A 17 3.37 -1.55 -4.23
CA THR A 17 2.73 -1.26 -5.52
C THR A 17 2.36 -2.57 -6.21
N SER A 18 1.14 -2.67 -6.74
CA SER A 18 0.79 -3.78 -7.62
C SER A 18 1.38 -3.59 -9.01
N LEU A 19 1.90 -4.68 -9.56
CA LEU A 19 2.44 -4.77 -10.92
C LEU A 19 1.56 -5.63 -11.84
N THR A 20 0.53 -6.27 -11.29
CA THR A 20 -0.44 -7.10 -12.01
C THR A 20 -1.28 -6.22 -12.93
N VAL A 21 -1.56 -6.65 -14.17
CA VAL A 21 -2.19 -5.81 -15.20
C VAL A 21 -3.52 -5.21 -14.72
N GLU A 22 -4.37 -6.03 -14.09
CA GLU A 22 -5.72 -5.65 -13.67
C GLU A 22 -5.73 -4.65 -12.50
N THR A 23 -4.68 -4.67 -11.67
CA THR A 23 -4.57 -3.83 -10.47
C THR A 23 -3.35 -2.94 -10.52
N ARG A 24 -2.77 -2.72 -11.70
CA ARG A 24 -1.50 -2.05 -11.86
C ARG A 24 -1.56 -0.68 -11.20
N ASP A 25 -0.48 -0.34 -10.50
CA ASP A 25 -0.32 0.91 -9.79
C ASP A 25 -1.19 1.13 -8.54
N ARG A 26 -2.13 0.23 -8.25
CA ARG A 26 -2.83 0.20 -6.96
C ARG A 26 -1.90 -0.10 -5.80
N ARG A 27 -2.33 0.27 -4.59
CA ARG A 27 -1.52 0.18 -3.38
C ARG A 27 -2.12 -0.76 -2.35
N PHE A 28 -1.27 -1.61 -1.77
CA PHE A 28 -1.68 -2.58 -0.76
C PHE A 28 -0.59 -2.76 0.30
N PHE A 29 -1.02 -3.15 1.50
CA PHE A 29 -0.14 -3.66 2.55
C PHE A 29 0.07 -5.15 2.36
N GLN A 30 1.31 -5.61 2.49
CA GLN A 30 1.67 -7.03 2.44
C GLN A 30 2.52 -7.41 3.64
N CYS A 31 2.35 -8.63 4.14
CA CYS A 31 3.31 -9.21 5.07
C CYS A 31 4.73 -9.24 4.45
N THR A 32 5.76 -9.06 5.27
CA THR A 32 7.16 -9.21 4.84
C THR A 32 7.62 -10.67 4.83
N ASN A 33 6.88 -11.55 5.50
CA ASN A 33 7.14 -12.97 5.60
C ASN A 33 6.51 -13.76 4.44
N ILE A 34 6.94 -13.45 3.21
CA ILE A 34 6.44 -14.11 1.99
C ILE A 34 7.40 -15.17 1.43
N ASP A 35 8.61 -15.31 2.00
CA ASP A 35 9.67 -16.14 1.43
C ASP A 35 10.58 -16.77 2.51
N GLN A 36 10.00 -17.15 3.65
CA GLN A 36 10.77 -17.80 4.71
C GLN A 36 10.70 -19.31 4.60
N ILE A 37 11.87 -19.92 4.42
CA ILE A 37 12.09 -21.37 4.36
C ILE A 37 11.55 -22.10 5.61
N TYR A 38 11.45 -21.40 6.74
CA TYR A 38 11.11 -21.97 8.05
C TYR A 38 9.77 -21.51 8.64
N ARG A 39 9.02 -20.63 7.95
CA ARG A 39 7.70 -20.18 8.39
C ARG A 39 6.68 -20.42 7.28
N THR A 40 5.45 -20.75 7.67
CA THR A 40 4.32 -20.78 6.73
C THR A 40 4.20 -19.41 6.07
N VAL A 41 4.25 -19.39 4.73
CA VAL A 41 4.14 -18.17 3.91
C VAL A 41 2.88 -17.40 4.30
N CYS A 42 3.03 -16.10 4.58
CA CYS A 42 1.92 -15.23 4.93
C CYS A 42 1.35 -14.55 3.68
N ASN A 43 0.19 -15.01 3.21
CA ASN A 43 -0.50 -14.42 2.06
C ASN A 43 -1.37 -13.21 2.41
N PHE A 44 -1.18 -12.60 3.59
CA PHE A 44 -1.96 -11.44 4.00
C PHE A 44 -1.69 -10.25 3.09
N ILE A 45 -2.76 -9.72 2.50
CA ILE A 45 -2.81 -8.51 1.69
C ILE A 45 -4.00 -7.67 2.16
N ASP A 46 -3.81 -6.36 2.25
CA ASP A 46 -4.86 -5.39 2.58
C ASP A 46 -4.76 -4.18 1.65
N TRP A 47 -5.76 -3.95 0.81
CA TRP A 47 -5.76 -2.85 -0.16
C TRP A 47 -5.98 -1.50 0.53
N VAL A 48 -5.18 -0.50 0.14
CA VAL A 48 -5.28 0.85 0.70
C VAL A 48 -6.37 1.66 0.00
N ASP A 49 -6.60 1.36 -1.28
CA ASP A 49 -7.53 2.05 -2.14
C ASP A 49 -8.78 1.20 -2.46
N THR A 50 -9.95 1.85 -2.50
CA THR A 50 -11.18 1.28 -3.10
C THR A 50 -11.31 1.64 -4.58
N GLU A 51 -10.65 2.70 -5.05
CA GLU A 51 -10.63 3.17 -6.43
C GLU A 51 -9.19 3.35 -6.92
N ASN A 52 -8.91 3.03 -8.19
CA ASN A 52 -7.56 3.06 -8.75
C ASN A 52 -7.00 4.50 -8.79
N PRO A 53 -6.04 4.87 -7.91
CA PRO A 53 -5.49 6.21 -7.94
C PRO A 53 -4.59 6.33 -9.17
N GLN A 54 -4.87 7.32 -10.03
CA GLN A 54 -4.03 7.70 -11.16
C GLN A 54 -2.58 7.93 -10.68
N ASN A 55 -1.72 6.95 -10.94
CA ASN A 55 -0.30 7.03 -10.65
C ASN A 55 0.34 7.91 -11.72
N ASP A 56 0.91 9.03 -11.30
CA ASP A 56 1.65 9.93 -12.20
C ASP A 56 3.03 9.38 -12.57
N GLY A 57 3.43 8.22 -12.03
CA GLY A 57 4.68 7.55 -12.36
C GLY A 57 5.93 8.19 -11.76
N THR A 58 5.80 9.28 -10.99
CA THR A 58 6.95 10.13 -10.65
C THR A 58 7.54 9.93 -9.26
N ARG A 59 6.87 9.21 -8.35
CA ARG A 59 7.29 9.20 -6.92
C ARG A 59 7.54 7.82 -6.33
N ARG A 60 8.66 7.70 -5.61
CA ARG A 60 8.97 6.58 -4.73
C ARG A 60 8.15 6.71 -3.43
N TYR A 61 7.43 5.67 -3.07
CA TYR A 61 6.66 5.60 -1.83
C TYR A 61 7.48 4.91 -0.74
N SER A 62 7.31 5.35 0.51
CA SER A 62 7.99 4.68 1.64
C SER A 62 7.30 3.37 1.98
N ARG A 63 8.06 2.28 2.13
CA ARG A 63 7.53 0.98 2.61
C ARG A 63 6.91 1.08 4.01
N SER A 64 7.30 2.09 4.79
CA SER A 64 6.80 2.36 6.13
C SER A 64 5.65 3.37 6.18
N GLU A 65 5.17 3.85 5.02
CA GLU A 65 4.03 4.79 4.94
C GLU A 65 2.77 4.16 5.56
N THR A 66 2.07 4.95 6.36
CA THR A 66 0.81 4.61 7.03
C THR A 66 -0.37 4.76 6.09
N ARG A 67 -1.50 4.09 6.39
CA ARG A 67 -2.74 4.22 5.60
C ARG A 67 -3.20 5.68 5.60
N SER A 68 -3.22 6.32 6.77
CA SER A 68 -3.63 7.71 6.94
C SER A 68 -2.73 8.69 6.17
N ASN A 69 -1.40 8.48 6.15
CA ASN A 69 -0.51 9.35 5.39
C ASN A 69 -0.71 9.19 3.89
N TYR A 70 -0.88 7.94 3.44
CA TYR A 70 -1.17 7.64 2.04
C TYR A 70 -2.47 8.33 1.60
N LEU A 71 -3.56 8.15 2.35
CA LEU A 71 -4.88 8.72 2.06
C LEU A 71 -4.86 10.25 2.05
N ARG A 72 -4.22 10.87 3.05
CA ARG A 72 -4.05 12.33 3.11
C ARG A 72 -3.33 12.88 1.87
N ARG A 73 -2.30 12.19 1.41
CA ARG A 73 -1.53 12.63 0.24
C ARG A 73 -2.34 12.54 -1.05
N ILE A 74 -3.11 11.47 -1.24
CA ILE A 74 -3.94 11.34 -2.44
C ILE A 74 -5.13 12.31 -2.42
N SER A 75 -5.72 12.60 -1.25
CA SER A 75 -6.78 13.61 -1.14
C SER A 75 -6.28 15.02 -1.46
N MET A 76 -5.09 15.39 -0.95
CA MET A 76 -4.46 16.66 -1.32
C MET A 76 -4.19 16.74 -2.82
N LYS A 77 -3.78 15.64 -3.45
CA LYS A 77 -3.58 15.58 -4.91
C LYS A 77 -4.89 15.76 -5.67
N SER A 78 -5.97 15.10 -5.25
CA SER A 78 -7.28 15.27 -5.91
C SER A 78 -7.79 16.71 -5.82
N GLU A 79 -7.61 17.36 -4.67
CA GLU A 79 -7.98 18.77 -4.49
C GLU A 79 -7.12 19.71 -5.35
N LEU A 80 -5.82 19.42 -5.50
CA LEU A 80 -4.91 20.16 -6.39
C LEU A 80 -5.33 20.01 -7.86
N LEU A 81 -5.68 18.80 -8.30
CA LEU A 81 -6.13 18.54 -9.67
C LEU A 81 -7.47 19.19 -9.99
N GLN A 82 -8.35 19.38 -9.01
CA GLN A 82 -9.63 20.09 -9.19
C GLN A 82 -9.49 21.61 -9.27
N LYS A 83 -8.31 22.15 -8.92
CA LYS A 83 -8.03 23.61 -8.90
C LYS A 83 -7.20 24.08 -10.11
N LEU A 84 -6.88 23.17 -11.03
CA LEU A 84 -6.18 23.42 -12.29
C LEU A 84 -7.16 23.29 -13.46
#